data_AF-A0A537WEC2-F1
#
_entry.id   AF-A0A537WEC2-F1
#
_cell.length_a   1.000
_cell.length_b   1.000
_cell.length_c   1.000
_cell.angle_alpha   90.00
_cell.angle_beta   90.00
_cell.angle_gamma   90.00
#
_symmetry.space_group_name_H-M   'P 1'
#
loop_
_entity.id
_entity.type
_entity.pdbx_description
1 polymer ?
#
loop_
_entity_poly.entity_id
_entity_poly.type
_entity_poly.pdbx_seq_one_letter_code
_entity_poly.pdbx_strand_id
1 'polypeptide(L)' 'MHRPDELRDLAESYLADLALTPELHGQAESVRYALTMGGKRVRPVIC' A
#
# COMPACT_ATOMS: atom_id res chain seq x y z
N MET A 1 18.07 -7.36 10.43
CA MET A 1 17.59 -7.48 9.04
C MET A 1 16.18 -8.05 9.13
N HIS A 2 15.18 -7.32 8.62
CA HIS A 2 13.79 -7.78 8.67
C HIS A 2 13.56 -8.94 7.70
N ARG A 3 12.66 -9.86 8.04
CA ARG A 3 12.25 -10.92 7.11
C ARG A 3 11.37 -10.30 6.00
N PRO A 4 11.38 -10.84 4.78
CA PRO A 4 10.53 -10.33 3.69
C PRO A 4 9.05 -10.23 4.04
N ASP A 5 8.51 -11.17 4.83
CA ASP A 5 7.12 -11.11 5.29
C ASP A 5 6.86 -9.91 6.22
N GLU A 6 7.80 -9.57 7.10
CA GLU A 6 7.66 -8.43 8.01
C GLU A 6 7.64 -7.11 7.24
N LEU A 7 8.48 -7.00 6.21
CA LEU A 7 8.51 -5.84 5.32
C LEU A 7 7.25 -5.75 4.46
N ARG A 8 6.74 -6.90 3.98
CA ARG A 8 5.46 -6.96 3.27
C ARG A 8 4.33 -6.48 4.18
N ASP A 9 4.23 -7.03 5.38
CA ASP A 9 3.14 -6.72 6.30
C ASP A 9 3.19 -5.23 6.71
N LEU A 10 4.38 -4.67 6.92
CA LEU A 10 4.58 -3.23 7.13
C LEU A 10 4.05 -2.39 5.96
N ALA A 11 4.36 -2.78 4.73
CA ALA A 11 3.89 -2.08 3.54
C ALA A 11 2.37 -2.17 3.38
N GLU A 12 1.77 -3.34 3.63
CA GLU A 12 0.32 -3.52 3.59
C GLU A 12 -0.39 -2.65 4.64
N SER A 13 0.10 -2.64 5.88
CA SER A 13 -0.46 -1.78 6.94
C SER A 13 -0.39 -0.30 6.58
N TYR A 14 0.75 0.16 6.07
CA TYR A 14 0.91 1.55 5.65
C TYR A 14 -0.04 1.93 4.51
N LEU A 15 -0.19 1.06 3.50
CA LEU A 15 -1.07 1.33 2.36
C LEU A 15 -2.55 1.34 2.73
N ALA A 16 -2.97 0.55 3.73
CA ALA A 16 -4.35 0.52 4.21
C ALA A 16 -4.77 1.87 4.83
N ASP A 17 -3.86 2.46 5.60
CA ASP A 17 -4.09 3.69 6.36
C ASP A 17 -3.60 4.95 5.62
N LEU A 18 -3.11 4.81 4.39
CA LEU A 18 -2.56 5.92 3.62
C LEU A 18 -3.61 7.02 3.44
N ALA A 19 -3.31 8.20 3.98
CA ALA A 19 -4.09 9.40 3.78
C ALA A 19 -3.98 9.82 2.30
N LEU A 20 -5.11 9.75 1.59
CA LEU A 20 -5.21 10.23 0.22
C LEU A 20 -5.53 11.72 0.22
N THR A 21 -4.96 12.43 -0.75
CA THR A 21 -5.11 13.89 -0.85
C THR A 21 -6.54 14.26 -1.25
N PRO A 22 -7.12 15.36 -0.71
CA PRO A 22 -8.50 15.77 -1.02
C PRO A 22 -8.75 16.02 -2.52
N GLU A 23 -7.72 16.43 -3.26
CA GLU A 23 -7.78 16.76 -4.69
C GLU A 23 -8.11 15.55 -5.57
N LEU A 24 -8.00 14.32 -5.04
CA LEU A 24 -8.45 13.12 -5.74
C LEU A 24 -9.98 13.07 -5.88
N HIS A 25 -10.74 13.78 -5.03
CA HIS A 25 -12.20 13.78 -5.04
C HIS A 25 -12.76 12.35 -5.20
N GLY A 26 -13.62 12.09 -6.19
CA GLY A 26 -14.19 10.76 -6.45
C GLY A 26 -13.19 9.68 -6.88
N GLN A 27 -11.96 10.05 -7.27
CA GLN A 27 -10.92 9.06 -7.63
C GLN A 27 -10.24 8.43 -6.41
N ALA A 28 -10.46 8.97 -5.21
CA ALA A 28 -9.86 8.42 -3.99
C ALA A 28 -10.23 6.94 -3.78
N GLU A 29 -11.46 6.54 -4.14
CA GLU A 29 -11.90 5.16 -4.04
C GLU A 29 -11.19 4.24 -5.03
N SER A 30 -11.05 4.65 -6.29
CA SER A 30 -10.29 3.93 -7.32
C SER A 30 -8.83 3.73 -6.91
N VAL A 31 -8.19 4.77 -6.36
CA VAL A 31 -6.82 4.69 -5.87
C VAL A 31 -6.73 3.73 -4.69
N ARG A 32 -7.65 3.84 -3.72
CA ARG A 32 -7.68 2.94 -2.56
C ARG A 32 -7.81 1.48 -3.00
N TYR A 33 -8.75 1.19 -3.90
CA TYR A 33 -8.92 -0.14 -4.49
C TYR A 33 -7.62 -0.66 -5.12
N ALA A 34 -6.95 0.15 -5.95
CA ALA A 34 -5.71 -0.24 -6.60
C ALA A 34 -4.57 -0.51 -5.59
N LEU A 35 -4.52 0.25 -4.49
CA LEU A 35 -3.51 0.06 -3.44
C LEU A 35 -3.79 -1.18 -2.58
N THR A 36 -5.05 -1.49 -2.27
CA THR A 36 -5.44 -2.58 -1.36
C THR A 36 -5.74 -3.91 -2.05
N MET A 37 -5.73 -3.97 -3.39
CA MET A 37 -5.87 -5.20 -4.18
C MET A 37 -4.77 -6.26 -3.93
N GLY A 38 -3.76 -5.94 -3.12
CA GLY A 38 -2.75 -6.88 -2.64
C GLY A 38 -1.69 -7.23 -3.68
N GLY A 39 -1.02 -8.36 -3.46
CA GLY A 39 0.02 -8.91 -4.31
C GLY A 39 1.28 -9.30 -3.53
N LYS A 40 2.36 -9.66 -4.22
CA LYS A 40 3.61 -10.10 -3.56
C LYS A 40 4.41 -8.96 -2.91
N ARG A 41 4.05 -7.70 -3.20
CA ARG A 41 4.77 -6.49 -2.75
C ARG A 41 6.29 -6.55 -2.93
N VAL A 42 6.77 -7.20 -3.99
CA VAL A 42 8.21 -7.37 -4.24
C VAL A 42 8.94 -6.03 -4.28
N ARG A 43 8.40 -5.04 -5.00
CA ARG A 43 9.01 -3.71 -5.15
C ARG A 43 9.28 -3.02 -3.79
N PRO A 44 8.28 -2.77 -2.93
CA PRO A 44 8.53 -2.13 -1.63
C PRO A 44 9.35 -3.00 -0.65
N VAL A 45 9.51 -4.30 -0.88
CA VAL A 45 10.33 -5.18 -0.02
C VAL A 45 11.83 -5.16 -0.41
N ILE A 46 12.17 -4.82 -1.66
CA ILE A 46 13.56 -4.86 -2.16
C ILE A 46 14.21 -3.47 -2.33
N CYS A 47 13.44 -2.39 -2.22
CA CYS A 47 13.93 -1.01 -2.37
C CYS A 47 14.60 -0.49 -1.08
#